data_AF-A0A973HFM6-F1
#
_entry.id   AF-A0A973HFM6-F1
#
_cell.length_a   1.000
_cell.length_b   1.000
_cell.length_c   1.000
_cell.angle_alpha   90.00
_cell.angle_beta   90.00
_cell.angle_gamma   90.00
#
_symmetry.space_group_name_H-M   'P 1'
#
loop_
_entity.id
_entity.type
_entity.pdbx_description
1 polymer ?
#
loop_
_entity_poly.entity_id
_entity_poly.type
_entity_poly.pdbx_seq_one_letter_code
_entity_poly.pdbx_strand_id
1 'polypeptide(L)'
;MDNLFDKLMACIFIESAFSLAKIEYVEEDYDFSTEIYIAHKRQGDYFIYLNVPEKLLPYVTNDIQIKLASLIKNGTDKFEQINSDKVKISSSFDKNATLIIVSYYDDSVKNDVMKQAILIEEDPYFFKKQVLSISTKELPIITSCFDEHKDNYIPYVQHLISDTGRFNEFTNSERLGVTDKGIEYSFVAKLYEKLPFLTLLVKESSQENLQQKIDSKLSELQRVNCDELLALDINKLDDWFAEIVKENVDD
;
A
#
# COMPACT_ATOMS: atom_id res chain seq x y z
N MET A 1 9.28 15.78 -19.64
CA MET A 1 8.67 14.44 -19.61
C MET A 1 7.40 14.60 -18.80
N ASP A 2 6.24 14.36 -19.39
CA ASP A 2 5.00 14.29 -18.63
C ASP A 2 5.23 13.30 -17.49
N ASN A 3 5.17 13.80 -16.27
CA ASN A 3 5.47 13.02 -15.09
C ASN A 3 4.29 12.06 -14.90
N LEU A 4 4.42 10.84 -15.45
CA LEU A 4 3.38 9.82 -15.48
C LEU A 4 2.71 9.65 -14.11
N PHE A 5 3.51 9.68 -13.06
CA PHE A 5 3.02 9.53 -11.70
C PHE A 5 2.12 10.69 -11.26
N ASP A 6 2.33 11.89 -11.77
CA ASP A 6 1.43 13.02 -11.50
C ASP A 6 0.05 12.74 -12.11
N LYS A 7 0.02 12.21 -13.34
CA LYS A 7 -1.24 11.77 -13.98
C LYS A 7 -1.89 10.64 -13.22
N LEU A 8 -1.12 9.62 -12.84
CA LEU A 8 -1.60 8.47 -12.07
C LEU A 8 -2.21 8.93 -10.74
N MET A 9 -1.48 9.74 -9.97
CA MET A 9 -1.93 10.23 -8.67
C MET A 9 -3.15 11.15 -8.80
N ALA A 10 -3.17 12.03 -9.80
CA ALA A 10 -4.34 12.85 -10.08
C ALA A 10 -5.58 12.00 -10.37
N CYS A 11 -5.46 10.97 -11.21
CA CYS A 11 -6.57 10.05 -11.49
C CYS A 11 -6.99 9.26 -10.24
N ILE A 12 -6.04 8.74 -9.46
CA ILE A 12 -6.31 8.04 -8.19
C ILE A 12 -7.11 8.93 -7.22
N PHE A 13 -6.74 10.20 -7.07
CA PHE A 13 -7.49 11.14 -6.22
C PHE A 13 -8.89 11.41 -6.75
N ILE A 14 -9.04 11.60 -8.07
CA ILE A 14 -10.34 11.87 -8.70
C ILE A 14 -11.26 10.64 -8.56
N GLU A 15 -10.79 9.44 -8.89
CA GLU A 15 -11.54 8.19 -8.74
C GLU A 15 -11.90 7.89 -7.28
N SER A 16 -11.08 8.34 -6.33
CA SER A 16 -11.35 8.25 -4.90
C SER A 16 -12.26 9.37 -4.36
N ALA A 17 -12.88 10.16 -5.25
CA ALA A 17 -13.83 11.23 -4.96
C ALA A 17 -13.26 12.40 -4.11
N PHE A 18 -11.98 12.72 -4.30
CA PHE A 18 -11.39 13.93 -3.72
C PHE A 18 -11.63 15.15 -4.61
N SER A 19 -11.83 16.31 -4.00
CA SER A 19 -11.64 17.60 -4.67
C SER A 19 -10.15 17.79 -4.91
N LEU A 20 -9.74 18.15 -6.13
CA LEU A 20 -8.34 18.20 -6.51
C LEU A 20 -7.99 19.57 -7.10
N ALA A 21 -6.90 20.15 -6.61
CA ALA A 21 -6.30 21.34 -7.17
C ALA A 21 -4.79 21.15 -7.33
N LYS A 22 -4.17 21.96 -8.18
CA LYS A 22 -2.72 22.02 -8.31
C LYS A 22 -2.18 23.43 -8.15
N ILE A 23 -0.92 23.51 -7.77
CA ILE A 23 -0.14 24.74 -7.68
C ILE A 23 1.31 24.44 -8.04
N GLU A 24 1.95 25.35 -8.76
CA GLU A 24 3.38 25.26 -9.03
C GLU A 24 4.19 25.57 -7.76
N TYR A 25 5.15 24.69 -7.46
CA TYR A 25 6.15 24.88 -6.43
C TYR A 25 7.49 25.16 -7.07
N VAL A 26 8.11 26.26 -6.69
CA VAL A 26 9.44 26.64 -7.15
C VAL A 26 10.33 26.79 -5.92
N GLU A 27 11.45 26.10 -5.93
CA GLU A 27 12.47 26.08 -4.91
C GLU A 27 13.77 26.61 -5.49
N GLU A 28 13.98 27.90 -5.28
CA GLU A 28 15.10 28.65 -5.85
C GLU A 28 16.45 28.17 -5.29
N ASP A 29 16.49 27.76 -4.02
CA ASP A 29 17.72 27.33 -3.35
C ASP A 29 18.31 26.03 -3.95
N TYR A 30 17.46 25.23 -4.60
CA TYR A 30 17.83 23.92 -5.16
C TYR A 30 17.62 23.81 -6.68
N ASP A 31 17.27 24.91 -7.36
CA ASP A 31 16.91 24.95 -8.78
C ASP A 31 15.92 23.84 -9.15
N PHE A 32 14.83 23.78 -8.37
CA PHE A 32 13.83 22.72 -8.44
C PHE A 32 12.45 23.31 -8.58
N SER A 33 11.69 22.84 -9.56
CA SER A 33 10.26 23.16 -9.70
C SER A 33 9.47 21.89 -9.94
N THR A 34 8.26 21.85 -9.38
CA THR A 34 7.34 20.72 -9.52
C THR A 34 5.90 21.18 -9.36
N GLU A 35 4.96 20.41 -9.89
CA GLU A 35 3.55 20.60 -9.59
C GLU A 35 3.21 19.91 -8.25
N ILE A 36 2.56 20.65 -7.36
CA ILE A 36 1.96 20.09 -6.15
C ILE A 36 0.49 19.86 -6.41
N TYR A 37 0.00 18.69 -6.02
CA TYR A 37 -1.41 18.35 -6.05
C TYR A 37 -1.97 18.33 -4.63
N ILE A 38 -3.11 19.00 -4.44
CA ILE A 38 -3.77 19.13 -3.14
C ILE A 38 -5.15 18.50 -3.28
N ALA A 39 -5.30 17.33 -2.67
CA ALA A 39 -6.53 16.59 -2.61
C ALA A 39 -7.23 16.85 -1.27
N HIS A 40 -8.53 17.15 -1.32
CA HIS A 40 -9.34 17.47 -0.16
C HIS A 40 -10.65 16.70 -0.19
N LYS A 41 -10.98 16.05 0.93
CA LYS A 41 -12.28 15.41 1.14
C LYS A 41 -13.10 16.24 2.10
N ARG A 42 -14.41 16.37 1.85
CA ARG A 42 -15.34 17.21 2.65
C ARG A 42 -15.35 16.89 4.16
N GLN A 43 -14.87 15.72 4.55
CA GLN A 43 -14.74 15.30 5.95
C GLN A 43 -13.50 15.89 6.67
N GLY A 44 -12.69 16.69 5.97
CA GLY A 44 -11.56 17.43 6.55
C GLY A 44 -10.22 16.73 6.42
N ASP A 45 -10.12 15.69 5.58
CA ASP A 45 -8.86 15.02 5.22
C ASP A 45 -8.19 15.73 4.05
N TYR A 46 -6.88 15.94 4.17
CA TYR A 46 -6.06 16.56 3.14
C TYR A 46 -4.90 15.63 2.77
N PHE A 47 -4.71 15.44 1.47
CA PHE A 47 -3.56 14.74 0.93
C PHE A 47 -2.84 15.69 -0.02
N ILE A 48 -1.53 15.78 0.16
CA ILE A 48 -0.67 16.64 -0.64
C ILE A 48 0.29 15.71 -1.35
N TYR A 49 0.40 15.84 -2.66
CA TYR A 49 1.30 15.04 -3.47
C TYR A 49 2.32 15.93 -4.16
N LEU A 50 3.58 15.49 -4.17
CA LEU A 50 4.65 16.06 -4.95
C LEU A 50 5.68 15.01 -5.36
N ASN A 51 6.31 15.21 -6.51
CA ASN A 51 7.49 14.47 -6.93
C ASN A 51 8.76 15.23 -6.55
N VAL A 52 9.66 14.60 -5.80
CA VAL A 52 10.93 15.15 -5.33
C VAL A 52 12.08 14.27 -5.83
N PRO A 53 13.09 14.84 -6.52
CA PRO A 53 14.30 14.11 -6.89
C PRO A 53 15.02 13.53 -5.67
N GLU A 54 15.63 12.35 -5.82
CA GLU A 54 16.35 11.65 -4.74
C GLU A 54 17.37 12.51 -4.00
N LYS A 55 18.08 13.39 -4.74
CA LYS A 55 19.10 14.30 -4.21
C LYS A 55 18.54 15.34 -3.23
N LEU A 56 17.24 15.60 -3.28
CA LEU A 56 16.57 16.60 -2.46
C LEU A 56 15.85 16.02 -1.24
N LEU A 57 15.74 14.70 -1.13
CA LEU A 57 15.14 14.04 0.04
C LEU A 57 15.73 14.51 1.38
N PRO A 58 17.05 14.70 1.55
CA PRO A 58 17.62 15.19 2.80
C PRO A 58 17.12 16.59 3.25
N TYR A 59 16.61 17.40 2.32
CA TYR A 59 16.13 18.75 2.58
C TYR A 59 14.62 18.80 2.81
N VAL A 60 13.90 17.68 2.64
CA VAL A 60 12.45 17.61 2.80
C VAL A 60 12.02 18.07 4.19
N THR A 61 12.65 17.51 5.22
CA THR A 61 12.26 17.73 6.62
C THR A 61 12.61 19.13 7.11
N ASN A 62 13.76 19.67 6.70
CA ASN A 62 14.26 20.92 7.30
C ASN A 62 13.88 22.17 6.52
N ASP A 63 13.46 22.03 5.25
CA ASP A 63 13.21 23.19 4.40
C ASP A 63 11.93 23.03 3.55
N ILE A 64 11.89 22.04 2.65
CA ILE A 64 10.82 21.91 1.65
C ILE A 64 9.46 21.81 2.34
N GLN A 65 9.29 20.99 3.38
CA GLN A 65 7.99 20.87 4.06
C GLN A 65 7.51 22.18 4.70
N ILE A 66 8.43 23.01 5.18
CA ILE A 66 8.14 24.29 5.84
C ILE A 66 7.65 25.29 4.80
N LYS A 67 8.41 25.42 3.71
CA LYS A 67 8.07 26.29 2.56
C LYS A 67 6.76 25.86 1.93
N LEU A 68 6.55 24.55 1.78
CA LEU A 68 5.35 23.96 1.21
C LEU A 68 4.11 24.20 2.08
N ALA A 69 4.23 24.05 3.41
CA ALA A 69 3.14 24.40 4.33
C ALA A 69 2.77 25.89 4.24
N SER A 70 3.77 26.78 4.15
CA SER A 70 3.54 28.22 3.96
C SER A 70 2.86 28.52 2.63
N LEU A 71 3.31 27.90 1.54
CA LEU A 71 2.74 28.06 0.20
C LEU A 71 1.27 27.66 0.17
N ILE A 72 0.91 26.51 0.75
CA ILE A 72 -0.48 26.01 0.72
C ILE A 72 -1.41 26.90 1.55
N LYS A 73 -0.97 27.35 2.72
CA LYS A 73 -1.78 28.21 3.60
C LYS A 73 -2.03 29.58 2.99
N ASN A 74 -1.02 30.15 2.35
CA ASN A 74 -1.07 31.52 1.82
C ASN A 74 -1.47 31.58 0.34
N GLY A 75 -1.39 30.46 -0.38
CA GLY A 75 -1.53 30.38 -1.84
C GLY A 75 -2.89 29.89 -2.32
N THR A 76 -3.91 29.83 -1.46
CA THR A 76 -5.24 29.28 -1.82
C THR A 76 -5.89 29.95 -3.04
N ASP A 77 -5.65 31.25 -3.24
CA ASP A 77 -6.14 31.99 -4.40
C ASP A 77 -5.43 31.62 -5.72
N LYS A 78 -4.26 30.98 -5.64
CA LYS A 78 -3.46 30.55 -6.80
C LYS A 78 -3.74 29.11 -7.22
N PHE A 79 -4.65 28.42 -6.53
CA PHE A 79 -4.95 27.01 -6.82
C PHE A 79 -5.71 26.87 -8.13
N GLU A 80 -5.11 26.14 -9.07
CA GLU A 80 -5.78 25.70 -10.28
C GLU A 80 -6.64 24.46 -9.95
N GLN A 81 -7.97 24.60 -10.00
CA GLN A 81 -8.88 23.49 -9.71
C GLN A 81 -8.89 22.51 -10.88
N ILE A 82 -8.63 21.23 -10.60
CA ILE A 82 -8.60 20.17 -11.62
C ILE A 82 -10.01 19.60 -11.84
N ASN A 83 -10.81 19.49 -10.79
CA ASN A 83 -12.19 19.02 -10.89
C ASN A 83 -13.21 20.07 -10.41
N SER A 84 -14.50 19.74 -10.56
CA SER A 84 -15.61 20.68 -10.33
C SER A 84 -15.79 21.07 -8.86
N ASP A 85 -15.31 20.25 -7.92
CA ASP A 85 -15.34 20.56 -6.50
C ASP A 85 -14.14 21.41 -6.09
N LYS A 86 -14.38 22.50 -5.34
CA LYS A 86 -13.31 23.39 -4.89
C LYS A 86 -12.56 22.82 -3.68
N VAL A 87 -11.24 22.78 -3.78
CA VAL A 87 -10.34 22.59 -2.64
C VAL A 87 -10.42 23.80 -1.72
N LYS A 88 -10.68 23.58 -0.43
CA LYS A 88 -10.74 24.63 0.58
C LYS A 88 -9.83 24.26 1.75
N ILE A 89 -8.84 25.10 2.01
CA ILE A 89 -7.97 24.94 3.18
C ILE A 89 -8.73 25.48 4.39
N SER A 90 -8.92 24.64 5.40
CA SER A 90 -9.60 24.97 6.63
C SER A 90 -8.66 24.81 7.83
N SER A 91 -9.13 25.14 9.02
CA SER A 91 -8.37 24.97 10.26
C SER A 91 -8.02 23.50 10.58
N SER A 92 -8.65 22.52 9.93
CA SER A 92 -8.29 21.10 10.12
C SER A 92 -7.07 20.67 9.31
N PHE A 93 -6.62 21.48 8.35
CA PHE A 93 -5.46 21.20 7.52
C PHE A 93 -4.22 20.85 8.36
N ASP A 94 -3.94 21.64 9.39
CA ASP A 94 -2.77 21.46 10.25
C ASP A 94 -2.75 20.15 11.03
N LYS A 95 -3.92 19.50 11.18
CA LYS A 95 -4.07 18.25 11.95
C LYS A 95 -4.26 17.03 11.06
N ASN A 96 -4.80 17.22 9.86
CA ASN A 96 -5.29 16.14 9.01
C ASN A 96 -4.64 16.14 7.62
N ALA A 97 -3.49 16.81 7.46
CA ALA A 97 -2.74 16.81 6.21
C ALA A 97 -1.69 15.70 6.17
N THR A 98 -1.75 14.90 5.12
CA THR A 98 -0.74 13.89 4.79
C THR A 98 0.03 14.31 3.54
N LEU A 99 1.35 14.35 3.62
CA LEU A 99 2.28 14.62 2.52
C LEU A 99 2.77 13.30 1.92
N ILE A 100 2.47 13.09 0.65
CA ILE A 100 2.88 11.94 -0.17
C ILE A 100 3.98 12.42 -1.11
N ILE A 101 5.18 11.86 -0.93
CA ILE A 101 6.37 12.21 -1.71
C ILE A 101 6.68 11.03 -2.60
N VAL A 102 6.73 11.26 -3.92
CA VAL A 102 7.29 10.29 -4.86
C VAL A 102 8.73 10.68 -5.15
N SER A 103 9.63 9.71 -5.13
CA SER A 103 11.00 9.87 -5.59
C SER A 103 11.40 8.69 -6.46
N TYR A 104 11.98 8.99 -7.60
CA TYR A 104 12.70 8.00 -8.39
C TYR A 104 14.11 7.85 -7.84
N TYR A 105 14.72 6.67 -8.05
CA TYR A 105 16.11 6.44 -7.68
C TYR A 105 16.79 5.44 -8.62
N ASP A 106 18.09 5.60 -8.79
CA ASP A 106 18.94 4.54 -9.35
C ASP A 106 19.40 3.54 -8.28
N ASP A 107 19.62 2.29 -8.66
CA ASP A 107 20.02 1.23 -7.72
C ASP A 107 21.32 1.56 -6.96
N SER A 108 22.19 2.40 -7.52
CA SER A 108 23.42 2.87 -6.87
C SER A 108 23.17 3.66 -5.57
N VAL A 109 22.04 4.37 -5.46
CA VAL A 109 21.68 5.20 -4.30
C VAL A 109 20.52 4.64 -3.49
N LYS A 110 20.04 3.44 -3.82
CA LYS A 110 18.88 2.79 -3.19
C LYS A 110 18.93 2.82 -1.66
N ASN A 111 20.05 2.44 -1.06
CA ASN A 111 20.17 2.36 0.39
C ASN A 111 20.04 3.73 1.08
N ASP A 112 20.60 4.78 0.46
CA ASP A 112 20.53 6.12 1.02
C ASP A 112 19.12 6.71 0.85
N VAL A 113 18.49 6.48 -0.30
CA VAL A 113 17.08 6.86 -0.53
C VAL A 113 16.15 6.19 0.46
N MET A 114 16.33 4.91 0.74
CA MET A 114 15.50 4.19 1.73
C MET A 114 15.70 4.72 3.16
N LYS A 115 16.95 5.05 3.55
CA LYS A 115 17.21 5.69 4.85
C LYS A 115 16.55 7.06 4.94
N GLN A 116 16.67 7.89 3.90
CA GLN A 116 16.05 9.22 3.88
C GLN A 116 14.52 9.12 3.92
N ALA A 117 13.93 8.18 3.18
CA ALA A 117 12.50 7.92 3.20
C ALA A 117 12.01 7.64 4.63
N ILE A 118 12.70 6.76 5.38
CA ILE A 118 12.37 6.45 6.77
C ILE A 118 12.47 7.70 7.65
N LEU A 119 13.58 8.46 7.55
CA LEU A 119 13.77 9.69 8.34
C LEU A 119 12.68 10.75 8.07
N ILE A 120 12.20 10.85 6.84
CA ILE A 120 11.12 11.77 6.45
C ILE A 120 9.78 11.32 7.05
N GLU A 121 9.48 10.01 6.97
CA GLU A 121 8.23 9.42 7.49
C GLU A 121 8.14 9.47 9.02
N GLU A 122 9.26 9.29 9.73
CA GLU A 122 9.33 9.35 11.18
C GLU A 122 9.28 10.76 11.75
N ASP A 123 9.55 11.79 10.94
CA ASP A 123 9.51 13.17 11.39
C ASP A 123 8.07 13.61 11.72
N PRO A 124 7.79 14.13 12.93
CA PRO A 124 6.42 14.39 13.39
C PRO A 124 5.88 15.78 13.02
N TYR A 125 6.68 16.64 12.37
CA TYR A 125 6.32 18.04 12.15
C TYR A 125 5.57 18.25 10.82
N PHE A 126 4.74 19.31 10.80
CA PHE A 126 3.94 19.83 9.67
C PHE A 126 2.88 18.89 9.08
N PHE A 127 3.26 17.67 8.71
CA PHE A 127 2.41 16.70 8.01
C PHE A 127 2.69 15.29 8.51
N LYS A 128 1.68 14.42 8.44
CA LYS A 128 1.99 12.98 8.34
C LYS A 128 2.68 12.75 6.99
N LYS A 129 3.82 12.10 6.93
CA LYS A 129 4.56 11.88 5.68
C LYS A 129 4.53 10.43 5.23
N GLN A 130 4.50 10.23 3.92
CA GLN A 130 4.57 8.94 3.25
C GLN A 130 5.48 9.11 2.04
N VAL A 131 6.49 8.26 1.91
CA VAL A 131 7.48 8.32 0.83
C VAL A 131 7.36 7.07 -0.03
N LEU A 132 7.08 7.27 -1.31
CA LEU A 132 7.03 6.22 -2.32
C LEU A 132 8.27 6.30 -3.20
N SER A 133 9.25 5.44 -2.88
CA SER A 133 10.50 5.31 -3.61
C SER A 133 10.39 4.25 -4.70
N ILE A 134 10.69 4.62 -5.95
CA ILE A 134 10.55 3.75 -7.13
C ILE A 134 11.88 3.67 -7.89
N SER A 135 12.33 2.45 -8.24
CA SER A 135 13.54 2.30 -9.04
C SER A 135 13.29 2.75 -10.47
N THR A 136 14.25 3.48 -11.05
CA THR A 136 14.19 3.91 -12.46
C THR A 136 14.09 2.74 -13.44
N LYS A 137 14.56 1.54 -13.05
CA LYS A 137 14.44 0.31 -13.85
C LYS A 137 13.03 -0.28 -13.86
N GLU A 138 12.25 -0.03 -12.81
CA GLU A 138 10.86 -0.49 -12.68
C GLU A 138 9.89 0.42 -13.46
N LEU A 139 10.28 1.68 -13.69
CA LEU A 139 9.42 2.70 -14.31
C LEU A 139 8.83 2.29 -15.66
N PRO A 140 9.58 1.72 -16.64
CA PRO A 140 8.99 1.37 -17.93
C PRO A 140 7.91 0.30 -17.83
N ILE A 141 8.08 -0.64 -16.89
CA ILE A 141 7.14 -1.74 -16.65
C ILE A 141 5.87 -1.18 -16.02
N ILE A 142 6.01 -0.38 -14.95
CA ILE A 142 4.88 0.28 -14.29
C ILE A 142 4.15 1.18 -15.29
N THR A 143 4.89 1.94 -16.10
CA THR A 143 4.30 2.82 -17.11
C THR A 143 3.44 2.05 -18.10
N SER A 144 3.96 0.95 -18.63
CA SER A 144 3.23 0.15 -19.63
C SER A 144 1.95 -0.46 -19.03
N CYS A 145 2.03 -1.01 -17.82
CA CYS A 145 0.87 -1.59 -17.14
C CYS A 145 -0.23 -0.57 -16.86
N PHE A 146 0.11 0.60 -16.31
CA PHE A 146 -0.88 1.63 -16.01
C PHE A 146 -1.39 2.31 -17.29
N ASP A 147 -0.58 2.39 -18.33
CA ASP A 147 -1.03 2.98 -19.59
C ASP A 147 -2.11 2.14 -20.29
N GLU A 148 -2.11 0.82 -20.11
CA GLU A 148 -3.15 -0.09 -20.61
C GLU A 148 -4.49 0.05 -19.86
N HIS A 149 -4.46 0.60 -18.65
CA HIS A 149 -5.61 0.71 -17.74
C HIS A 149 -6.01 2.17 -17.43
N LYS A 150 -5.64 3.13 -18.30
CA LYS A 150 -5.86 4.59 -18.14
C LYS A 150 -7.25 5.03 -17.72
N ASP A 151 -8.27 4.26 -18.09
CA ASP A 151 -9.67 4.64 -17.87
C ASP A 151 -10.19 4.24 -16.48
N ASN A 152 -9.52 3.34 -15.75
CA ASN A 152 -9.97 2.83 -14.45
C ASN A 152 -8.80 2.30 -13.60
N TYR A 153 -8.11 3.19 -12.88
CA TYR A 153 -6.95 2.78 -12.08
C TYR A 153 -7.33 2.08 -10.79
N ILE A 154 -8.32 2.59 -10.04
CA ILE A 154 -8.73 2.04 -8.74
C ILE A 154 -9.23 0.59 -8.88
N PRO A 155 -10.14 0.25 -9.81
CA PRO A 155 -10.58 -1.14 -9.99
C PRO A 155 -9.44 -2.08 -10.39
N TYR A 156 -8.50 -1.60 -11.20
CA TYR A 156 -7.35 -2.37 -11.63
C TYR A 156 -6.40 -2.67 -10.46
N VAL A 157 -5.98 -1.65 -9.68
CA VAL A 157 -5.12 -1.88 -8.51
C VAL A 157 -5.82 -2.75 -7.45
N GLN A 158 -7.14 -2.61 -7.28
CA GLN A 158 -7.96 -3.46 -6.41
C GLN A 158 -7.97 -4.92 -6.85
N HIS A 159 -8.16 -5.17 -8.16
CA HIS A 159 -8.14 -6.51 -8.71
C HIS A 159 -6.76 -7.15 -8.52
N LEU A 160 -5.71 -6.40 -8.78
CA LEU A 160 -4.34 -6.88 -8.76
C LEU A 160 -3.87 -7.27 -7.35
N ILE A 161 -4.15 -6.43 -6.34
CA ILE A 161 -3.79 -6.72 -4.95
C ILE A 161 -4.61 -7.88 -4.36
N SER A 162 -5.80 -8.16 -4.92
CA SER A 162 -6.69 -9.23 -4.48
C SER A 162 -6.42 -10.57 -5.17
N ASP A 163 -5.54 -10.60 -6.18
CA ASP A 163 -5.20 -11.79 -6.94
C ASP A 163 -4.18 -12.65 -6.18
N THR A 164 -4.66 -13.78 -5.64
CA THR A 164 -3.82 -14.74 -4.91
C THR A 164 -2.78 -15.42 -5.79
N GLY A 165 -3.02 -15.55 -7.09
CA GLY A 165 -2.05 -16.06 -8.06
C GLY A 165 -0.89 -15.09 -8.25
N ARG A 166 -1.18 -13.79 -8.38
CA ARG A 166 -0.16 -12.73 -8.46
C ARG A 166 0.62 -12.58 -7.16
N PHE A 167 -0.05 -12.67 -6.02
CA PHE A 167 0.60 -12.71 -4.71
C PHE A 167 1.59 -13.88 -4.63
N ASN A 168 1.17 -15.09 -5.01
CA ASN A 168 2.03 -16.26 -4.99
C ASN A 168 3.21 -16.14 -5.97
N GLU A 169 3.00 -15.58 -7.17
CA GLU A 169 4.08 -15.26 -8.11
C GLU A 169 5.08 -14.29 -7.47
N PHE A 170 4.60 -13.21 -6.84
CA PHE A 170 5.43 -12.25 -6.14
C PHE A 170 6.26 -12.92 -5.03
N THR A 171 5.64 -13.68 -4.12
CA THR A 171 6.35 -14.35 -3.02
C THR A 171 7.35 -15.42 -3.49
N ASN A 172 7.07 -16.07 -4.62
CA ASN A 172 7.97 -17.08 -5.18
C ASN A 172 9.08 -16.47 -6.06
N SER A 173 8.86 -15.28 -6.62
CA SER A 173 9.81 -14.59 -7.50
C SER A 173 11.07 -14.11 -6.79
N GLU A 174 11.05 -13.95 -5.46
CA GLU A 174 12.26 -13.72 -4.66
C GLU A 174 13.32 -14.82 -4.85
N ARG A 175 12.93 -16.02 -5.31
CA ARG A 175 13.85 -17.15 -5.53
C ARG A 175 14.35 -17.31 -6.97
N LEU A 176 13.69 -16.71 -7.97
CA LEU A 176 13.92 -17.03 -9.40
C LEU A 176 14.16 -15.80 -10.29
N GLY A 177 14.08 -14.59 -9.75
CA GLY A 177 14.19 -13.33 -10.50
C GLY A 177 12.81 -12.67 -10.63
N VAL A 178 12.79 -11.34 -10.48
CA VAL A 178 11.55 -10.56 -10.48
C VAL A 178 11.00 -10.51 -11.91
N THR A 179 9.82 -11.10 -12.12
CA THR A 179 9.09 -10.97 -13.38
C THR A 179 8.44 -9.59 -13.46
N ASP A 180 8.12 -9.11 -14.66
CA ASP A 180 7.39 -7.84 -14.86
C ASP A 180 6.10 -7.80 -14.03
N LYS A 181 5.41 -8.94 -13.96
CA LYS A 181 4.21 -9.17 -13.13
C LYS A 181 4.47 -9.03 -11.62
N GLY A 182 5.64 -9.46 -11.16
CA GLY A 182 6.06 -9.31 -9.77
C GLY A 182 6.39 -7.85 -9.42
N ILE A 183 6.99 -7.11 -10.36
CA ILE A 183 7.24 -5.66 -10.22
C ILE A 183 5.92 -4.89 -10.14
N GLU A 184 4.99 -5.20 -11.03
CA GLU A 184 3.63 -4.65 -11.04
C GLU A 184 2.92 -4.86 -9.69
N TYR A 185 2.94 -6.09 -9.16
CA TYR A 185 2.33 -6.41 -7.86
C TYR A 185 3.05 -5.71 -6.70
N SER A 186 4.38 -5.74 -6.68
CA SER A 186 5.19 -5.04 -5.66
C SER A 186 4.86 -3.56 -5.60
N PHE A 187 4.72 -2.91 -6.75
CA PHE A 187 4.36 -1.50 -6.83
C PHE A 187 2.96 -1.22 -6.31
N VAL A 188 1.95 -2.01 -6.71
CA VAL A 188 0.58 -1.87 -6.20
C VAL A 188 0.51 -2.13 -4.69
N ALA A 189 1.24 -3.11 -4.17
CA ALA A 189 1.33 -3.36 -2.73
C ALA A 189 1.89 -2.13 -1.98
N LYS A 190 2.95 -1.51 -2.50
CA LYS A 190 3.49 -0.24 -1.94
C LYS A 190 2.46 0.89 -1.99
N LEU A 191 1.66 1.00 -3.05
CA LEU A 191 0.58 2.00 -3.12
C LEU A 191 -0.44 1.79 -1.99
N TYR A 192 -0.88 0.56 -1.74
CA TYR A 192 -1.80 0.26 -0.65
C TYR A 192 -1.21 0.49 0.74
N GLU A 193 0.09 0.28 0.89
CA GLU A 193 0.82 0.58 2.14
C GLU A 193 0.89 2.10 2.38
N LYS A 194 1.26 2.88 1.36
CA LYS A 194 1.57 4.31 1.49
C LYS A 194 0.36 5.25 1.31
N LEU A 195 -0.71 4.78 0.67
CA LEU A 195 -1.92 5.57 0.40
C LEU A 195 -3.08 5.09 1.28
N PRO A 196 -3.25 5.64 2.49
CA PRO A 196 -4.20 5.10 3.48
C PRO A 196 -5.67 5.28 3.11
N PHE A 197 -5.99 6.05 2.06
CA PHE A 197 -7.34 6.22 1.56
C PHE A 197 -7.76 5.14 0.54
N LEU A 198 -6.81 4.33 0.03
CA LEU A 198 -7.13 3.21 -0.83
C LEU A 198 -7.84 2.13 -0.01
N THR A 199 -9.09 1.84 -0.36
CA THR A 199 -9.89 0.82 0.33
C THR A 199 -9.86 -0.48 -0.46
N LEU A 200 -9.47 -1.57 0.22
CA LEU A 200 -9.57 -2.93 -0.29
C LEU A 200 -11.02 -3.41 -0.13
N LEU A 201 -11.69 -3.64 -1.25
CA LEU A 201 -12.97 -4.33 -1.27
C LEU A 201 -12.72 -5.83 -1.14
N VAL A 202 -12.56 -6.29 0.10
CA VAL A 202 -12.46 -7.72 0.38
C VAL A 202 -13.80 -8.34 0.02
N LYS A 203 -13.86 -9.04 -1.12
CA LYS A 203 -14.94 -10.00 -1.35
C LYS A 203 -14.84 -11.02 -0.23
N GLU A 204 -15.92 -11.24 0.50
CA GLU A 204 -16.01 -12.33 1.47
C GLU A 204 -15.50 -13.60 0.78
N SER A 205 -14.32 -14.06 1.19
CA SER A 205 -13.86 -15.35 0.73
C SER A 205 -14.83 -16.34 1.37
N SER A 206 -15.43 -17.19 0.55
CA SER A 206 -16.10 -18.38 1.06
C SER A 206 -15.00 -19.24 1.69
N GLN A 207 -14.66 -18.94 2.95
CA GLN A 207 -13.76 -19.76 3.71
C GLN A 207 -14.42 -21.13 3.79
N GLU A 208 -13.90 -22.05 2.98
CA GLU A 208 -14.28 -23.46 3.08
C GLU A 208 -14.07 -23.85 4.54
N ASN A 209 -15.12 -24.37 5.18
CA ASN A 209 -15.08 -24.70 6.59
C ASN A 209 -13.89 -25.66 6.80
N LEU A 210 -12.96 -25.28 7.69
CA LEU A 210 -11.75 -26.06 7.94
C LEU A 210 -12.10 -27.50 8.33
N GLN A 211 -13.22 -27.68 9.05
CA GLN A 211 -13.76 -28.97 9.39
C GLN A 211 -14.15 -29.77 8.14
N GLN A 212 -14.82 -29.15 7.16
CA GLN A 212 -15.15 -29.82 5.90
C GLN A 212 -13.89 -30.25 5.13
N LYS A 213 -12.80 -29.47 5.18
CA LYS A 213 -11.51 -29.89 4.60
C LYS A 213 -10.88 -31.06 5.34
N ILE A 214 -10.85 -31.00 6.67
CA ILE A 214 -10.34 -32.07 7.53
C ILE A 214 -11.14 -33.34 7.26
N ASP A 215 -12.46 -33.25 7.33
CA ASP A 215 -13.39 -34.34 7.04
C ASP A 215 -13.11 -34.90 5.64
N SER A 216 -13.05 -34.07 4.60
CA SER A 216 -12.83 -34.53 3.22
C SER A 216 -11.50 -35.28 3.00
N LYS A 217 -10.50 -35.06 3.87
CA LYS A 217 -9.20 -35.75 3.83
C LYS A 217 -9.13 -36.98 4.74
N LEU A 218 -10.03 -37.11 5.71
CA LEU A 218 -10.10 -38.26 6.61
C LEU A 218 -10.99 -39.35 5.98
N SER A 219 -10.49 -40.59 5.99
CA SER A 219 -11.32 -41.76 5.67
C SER A 219 -12.40 -41.96 6.75
N GLU A 220 -13.50 -42.67 6.42
CA GLU A 220 -14.61 -42.92 7.38
C GLU A 220 -14.11 -43.49 8.70
N LEU A 221 -13.16 -44.43 8.67
CA LEU A 221 -12.58 -45.07 9.84
C LEU A 221 -11.75 -44.09 10.69
N GLN A 222 -11.07 -43.13 10.05
CA GLN A 222 -10.29 -42.11 10.75
C GLN A 222 -11.17 -41.03 11.37
N ARG A 223 -12.34 -40.73 10.79
CA ARG A 223 -13.28 -39.77 11.37
C ARG A 223 -13.89 -40.30 12.67
N VAL A 224 -14.30 -41.57 12.69
CA VAL A 224 -14.86 -42.23 13.90
C VAL A 224 -13.84 -42.19 15.04
N ASN A 225 -12.58 -42.54 14.74
CA ASN A 225 -11.52 -42.54 15.76
C ASN A 225 -11.06 -41.13 16.13
N CYS A 226 -11.33 -40.09 15.33
CA CYS A 226 -10.85 -38.73 15.60
C CYS A 226 -11.59 -38.13 16.80
N ASP A 227 -12.90 -38.34 16.89
CA ASP A 227 -13.71 -37.87 18.03
C ASP A 227 -13.30 -38.59 19.33
N GLU A 228 -13.00 -39.89 19.25
CA GLU A 228 -12.48 -40.67 20.38
C GLU A 228 -11.10 -40.17 20.82
N LEU A 229 -10.19 -39.91 19.87
CA LEU A 229 -8.84 -39.41 20.15
C LEU A 229 -8.83 -37.96 20.68
N LEU A 230 -9.75 -37.12 20.23
CA LEU A 230 -9.89 -35.74 20.72
C LEU A 230 -10.55 -35.68 22.10
N ALA A 231 -11.36 -36.68 22.46
CA ALA A 231 -11.96 -36.84 23.78
C ALA A 231 -11.01 -37.46 24.82
N LEU A 232 -9.82 -37.92 24.40
CA LEU A 232 -8.79 -38.44 25.32
C LEU A 232 -8.24 -37.30 26.17
N ASP A 233 -8.66 -37.27 27.43
CA ASP A 233 -8.01 -36.49 28.47
C ASP A 233 -6.64 -37.10 28.76
N ILE A 234 -5.57 -36.29 28.68
CA ILE A 234 -4.18 -36.69 28.95
C ILE A 234 -4.05 -37.37 30.33
N ASN A 235 -4.96 -37.06 31.26
CA ASN A 235 -4.98 -37.63 32.61
C ASN A 235 -5.62 -39.03 32.71
N LYS A 236 -6.11 -39.61 31.61
CA LYS A 236 -6.73 -40.96 31.54
C LYS A 236 -6.03 -41.92 30.56
N LEU A 237 -4.84 -41.56 30.07
CA LEU A 237 -4.07 -42.40 29.15
C LEU A 237 -3.73 -43.78 29.74
N ASP A 238 -3.45 -43.85 31.04
CA ASP A 238 -3.10 -45.12 31.71
C ASP A 238 -4.27 -46.11 31.76
N ASP A 239 -5.51 -45.62 31.91
CA ASP A 239 -6.72 -46.46 31.92
C ASP A 239 -6.98 -47.06 30.53
N TRP A 240 -6.72 -46.30 29.46
CA TRP A 240 -6.89 -46.75 28.09
C TRP A 240 -5.82 -47.77 27.66
N PHE A 241 -4.55 -47.56 28.04
CA PHE A 241 -3.51 -48.57 27.85
C PHE A 241 -3.86 -49.88 28.58
N ALA A 242 -4.45 -49.79 29.77
CA ALA A 242 -4.90 -50.97 30.51
C ALA A 242 -6.08 -51.69 29.83
N GLU A 243 -6.95 -50.97 29.12
CA GLU A 243 -8.10 -51.54 28.40
C GLU A 243 -7.67 -52.27 27.12
N ILE A 244 -6.74 -51.69 26.34
CA ILE A 244 -6.17 -52.33 25.14
C ILE A 244 -5.34 -53.57 25.50
N VAL A 245 -4.60 -53.52 26.61
CA VAL A 245 -3.83 -54.68 27.07
C VAL A 245 -4.75 -55.81 27.55
N LYS A 246 -5.96 -55.51 28.06
CA LYS A 246 -6.95 -56.53 28.43
C LYS A 246 -7.59 -57.21 27.23
N GLU A 247 -7.90 -56.48 26.15
CA GLU A 247 -8.44 -57.09 24.93
C GLU A 247 -7.49 -58.11 24.27
N ASN A 248 -6.17 -58.03 24.53
CA ASN A 248 -5.17 -58.96 23.96
C ASN A 248 -4.88 -60.19 24.84
N VAL A 249 -5.58 -60.38 25.97
CA VAL A 249 -5.32 -61.50 26.91
C VAL A 249 -6.48 -62.51 26.95
N ASP A 250 -7.62 -62.21 26.31
CA ASP A 250 -8.78 -63.11 26.24
C ASP A 250 -8.95 -63.79 24.85
N ASP A 251 -7.86 -64.06 24.14
CA ASP A 251 -7.78 -64.98 22.98
C ASP A 251 -6.98 -66.26 23.33
#